data_AF-A0A2E2XZD5-F1
#
_entry.id   AF-A0A2E2XZD5-F1
#
_cell.length_a   1.000
_cell.length_b   1.000
_cell.length_c   1.000
_cell.angle_alpha   90.00
_cell.angle_beta   90.00
_cell.angle_gamma   90.00
#
_symmetry.space_group_name_H-M   'P 1'
#
loop_
_entity.id
_entity.type
_entity.pdbx_description
1 polymer ?
#
loop_
_entity_poly.entity_id
_entity_poly.type
_entity_poly.pdbx_seq_one_letter_code
_entity_poly.pdbx_strand_id
1 'polypeptide(L)'
;MMDSLRHSINDDSIKLNYVSKVDSAPIHKYESLFDSQSIILNSNTSKDLINSQSDYLTYVIIFLIGSAALIWHFMPDRFRMIFSLKTESHYLRSVNANPLVQGNLITGFFAINYFISLGIFMFLFLGEFFEDLIEGHSTIEMLGWCYFIIGVFYIYRTALIYGISIIFNTIKLRKQQVRIGQNILFITGIFLLPIILLKLYTGFGGLLIFAIVIIGLLQLVRLTKTFAIGKSISMFNALHIILYLCALDIVPALVLIRMFVNTS
;
A
#
# COMPACT_ATOMS: atom_id res chain seq x y z
N MET A 1 -52.86 -56.29 -8.19
CA MET A 1 -53.77 -55.73 -7.19
C MET A 1 -53.28 -54.31 -6.91
N MET A 2 -53.97 -53.35 -7.54
CA MET A 2 -53.97 -51.88 -7.35
C MET A 2 -52.65 -51.11 -7.58
N ASP A 3 -52.49 -50.38 -8.68
CA ASP A 3 -53.11 -49.08 -9.05
C ASP A 3 -52.57 -47.92 -8.21
N SER A 4 -51.69 -47.10 -8.80
CA SER A 4 -52.06 -45.81 -9.41
C SER A 4 -52.57 -44.79 -8.39
N LEU A 5 -51.75 -43.77 -8.08
CA LEU A 5 -52.27 -42.45 -7.72
C LEU A 5 -51.27 -41.35 -8.15
N ARG A 6 -51.47 -40.91 -9.39
CA ARG A 6 -51.24 -39.53 -9.82
C ARG A 6 -52.13 -38.61 -8.99
N HIS A 7 -51.58 -37.53 -8.44
CA HIS A 7 -52.36 -36.30 -8.28
C HIS A 7 -51.51 -35.08 -8.63
N SER A 8 -51.74 -34.62 -9.85
CA SER A 8 -51.60 -33.23 -10.25
C SER A 8 -52.71 -32.42 -9.59
N ILE A 9 -52.36 -31.37 -8.84
CA ILE A 9 -53.27 -30.23 -8.66
C ILE A 9 -52.46 -28.99 -9.01
N ASN A 10 -52.71 -28.56 -10.23
CA ASN A 10 -52.58 -27.19 -10.70
C ASN A 10 -53.60 -26.35 -9.91
N ASP A 11 -53.17 -25.26 -9.28
CA ASP A 11 -54.11 -24.19 -9.00
C ASP A 11 -53.47 -22.83 -9.26
N ASP A 12 -54.13 -22.14 -10.17
CA ASP A 12 -53.76 -20.91 -10.81
C ASP A 12 -54.15 -19.71 -9.91
N SER A 13 -53.36 -18.65 -10.04
CA SER A 13 -53.85 -17.27 -10.03
C SER A 13 -54.48 -16.71 -8.74
N ILE A 14 -53.67 -16.04 -7.93
CA ILE A 14 -54.13 -14.83 -7.21
C ILE A 14 -53.21 -13.66 -7.59
N LYS A 15 -53.59 -12.99 -8.69
CA LYS A 15 -53.12 -11.64 -9.03
C LYS A 15 -53.86 -10.65 -8.14
N LEU A 16 -53.26 -10.25 -7.02
CA LEU A 16 -53.72 -9.11 -6.23
C LEU A 16 -53.21 -7.79 -6.86
N ASN A 17 -54.02 -7.29 -7.79
CA ASN A 17 -53.95 -5.91 -8.28
C ASN A 17 -54.46 -4.97 -7.18
N TYR A 18 -53.56 -4.44 -6.34
CA TYR A 18 -53.86 -3.25 -5.54
C TYR A 18 -53.60 -2.01 -6.40
N VAL A 19 -54.64 -1.56 -7.09
CA VAL A 19 -54.71 -0.20 -7.65
C VAL A 19 -54.97 0.76 -6.49
N SER A 20 -53.90 1.30 -5.91
CA SER A 20 -53.98 2.41 -4.97
C SER A 20 -54.22 3.70 -5.77
N LYS A 21 -55.46 4.18 -5.73
CA LYS A 21 -55.88 5.46 -6.29
C LYS A 21 -55.47 6.55 -5.30
N VAL A 22 -54.25 7.07 -5.45
CA VAL A 22 -53.76 8.20 -4.67
C VAL A 22 -54.18 9.48 -5.39
N ASP A 23 -55.06 10.24 -4.73
CA ASP A 23 -55.48 11.57 -5.15
C ASP A 23 -54.26 12.51 -5.26
N SER A 24 -53.98 12.95 -6.48
CA SER A 24 -52.93 13.89 -6.80
C SER A 24 -53.36 15.32 -6.48
N ALA A 25 -53.01 15.79 -5.28
CA ALA A 25 -52.82 17.22 -5.03
C ALA A 25 -51.47 17.66 -5.63
N PRO A 26 -51.37 18.85 -6.25
CA PRO A 26 -50.12 19.30 -6.87
C PRO A 26 -49.13 19.71 -5.77
N ILE A 27 -48.27 18.78 -5.36
CA ILE A 27 -47.11 19.07 -4.54
C ILE A 27 -46.05 19.67 -5.46
N HIS A 28 -45.67 20.92 -5.19
CA HIS A 28 -44.61 21.64 -5.87
C HIS A 28 -43.34 20.79 -5.92
N LYS A 29 -42.98 20.36 -7.12
CA LYS A 29 -41.75 19.63 -7.45
C LYS A 29 -40.59 20.62 -7.35
N TYR A 30 -39.91 20.64 -6.20
CA TYR A 30 -38.59 21.25 -6.11
C TYR A 30 -37.62 20.39 -6.92
N GLU A 31 -37.25 20.85 -8.12
CA GLU A 31 -36.13 20.33 -8.88
C GLU A 31 -34.85 20.48 -8.04
N SER A 32 -34.42 19.37 -7.46
CA SER A 32 -33.09 19.25 -6.91
C SER A 32 -32.08 19.42 -8.05
N LEU A 33 -31.33 20.52 -8.01
CA LEU A 33 -30.23 20.87 -8.92
C LEU A 33 -29.08 19.83 -8.96
N PHE A 34 -29.20 18.74 -8.20
CA PHE A 34 -28.20 17.68 -8.09
C PHE A 34 -28.60 16.35 -8.76
N ASP A 35 -29.76 16.28 -9.43
CA ASP A 35 -30.38 14.98 -9.75
C ASP A 35 -30.38 14.56 -11.24
N SER A 36 -29.39 14.95 -12.05
CA SER A 36 -29.31 14.41 -13.43
C SER A 36 -27.92 14.36 -14.07
N GLN A 37 -26.92 13.89 -13.33
CA GLN A 37 -25.89 13.08 -13.99
C GLN A 37 -26.06 11.65 -13.53
N SER A 38 -26.85 10.89 -14.29
CA SER A 38 -26.76 9.44 -14.28
C SER A 38 -25.35 9.10 -14.76
N ILE A 39 -24.43 8.95 -13.81
CA ILE A 39 -23.13 8.34 -14.05
C ILE A 39 -23.45 6.97 -14.66
N ILE A 40 -23.24 6.83 -15.96
CA ILE A 40 -23.30 5.54 -16.65
C ILE A 40 -22.12 4.76 -16.10
N LEU A 41 -22.37 4.12 -14.98
CA LEU A 41 -21.42 3.27 -14.28
C LEU A 41 -21.43 1.95 -15.04
N ASN A 42 -20.64 1.87 -16.11
CA ASN A 42 -20.28 0.61 -16.74
C ASN A 42 -19.33 -0.14 -15.78
N SER A 43 -19.87 -0.58 -14.62
CA SER A 43 -19.11 -1.10 -13.48
C SER A 43 -19.24 -2.60 -13.30
N ASN A 44 -19.85 -3.30 -14.26
CA ASN A 44 -20.35 -4.64 -14.02
C ASN A 44 -19.27 -5.71 -14.15
N THR A 45 -18.11 -5.40 -14.75
CA THR A 45 -17.04 -6.39 -14.91
C THR A 45 -16.01 -6.35 -13.78
N SER A 46 -15.70 -5.17 -13.23
CA SER A 46 -14.72 -5.03 -12.14
C SER A 46 -15.33 -5.23 -10.75
N LYS A 47 -16.64 -5.04 -10.56
CA LYS A 47 -17.28 -5.15 -9.23
C LYS A 47 -17.45 -6.59 -8.74
N ASP A 48 -17.69 -7.55 -9.62
CA ASP A 48 -18.03 -8.92 -9.21
C ASP A 48 -16.80 -9.76 -8.83
N LEU A 49 -15.62 -9.47 -9.41
CA LEU A 49 -14.34 -10.06 -8.97
C LEU A 49 -13.89 -9.53 -7.59
N ILE A 50 -14.25 -8.29 -7.27
CA ILE A 50 -13.90 -7.65 -6.00
C ILE A 50 -14.82 -8.14 -4.87
N ASN A 51 -16.11 -8.41 -5.13
CA ASN A 51 -17.09 -8.52 -4.04
C ASN A 51 -16.94 -9.75 -3.11
N SER A 52 -16.38 -10.88 -3.56
CA SER A 52 -16.21 -12.07 -2.70
C SER A 52 -14.80 -12.23 -2.09
N GLN A 53 -13.77 -11.61 -2.67
CA GLN A 53 -12.37 -11.70 -2.20
C GLN A 53 -11.88 -10.40 -1.53
N SER A 54 -12.55 -9.27 -1.78
CA SER A 54 -12.32 -7.99 -1.08
C SER A 54 -12.52 -8.11 0.43
N ASP A 55 -13.41 -8.99 0.87
CA ASP A 55 -13.72 -9.14 2.29
C ASP A 55 -12.48 -9.56 3.09
N TYR A 56 -11.72 -10.57 2.60
CA TYR A 56 -10.47 -11.00 3.23
C TYR A 56 -9.43 -9.87 3.29
N LEU A 57 -9.20 -9.17 2.18
CA LEU A 57 -8.21 -8.08 2.12
C LEU A 57 -8.61 -6.94 3.07
N THR A 58 -9.90 -6.64 3.15
CA THR A 58 -10.45 -5.63 4.04
C THR A 58 -10.23 -6.01 5.49
N TYR A 59 -10.49 -7.26 5.89
CA TYR A 59 -10.21 -7.73 7.26
C TYR A 59 -8.72 -7.63 7.61
N VAL A 60 -7.83 -7.98 6.67
CA VAL A 60 -6.38 -7.85 6.87
C VAL A 60 -5.98 -6.39 7.09
N ILE A 61 -6.51 -5.46 6.29
CA ILE A 61 -6.21 -4.04 6.41
C ILE A 61 -6.75 -3.47 7.73
N ILE A 62 -7.99 -3.80 8.11
CA ILE A 62 -8.58 -3.39 9.39
C ILE A 62 -7.75 -3.92 10.55
N PHE A 63 -7.30 -5.18 10.49
CA PHE A 63 -6.42 -5.76 11.49
C PHE A 63 -5.07 -5.01 11.58
N LEU A 64 -4.46 -4.67 10.44
CA LEU A 64 -3.21 -3.91 10.40
C LEU A 64 -3.34 -2.48 10.93
N ILE A 65 -4.45 -1.80 10.64
CA ILE A 65 -4.76 -0.47 11.18
C ILE A 65 -5.01 -0.56 12.69
N GLY A 66 -5.83 -1.52 13.13
CA GLY A 66 -6.15 -1.73 14.54
C GLY A 66 -4.90 -2.05 15.38
N SER A 67 -4.01 -2.89 14.86
CA SER A 67 -2.74 -3.20 15.52
C SER A 67 -1.76 -2.03 15.52
N ALA A 68 -1.70 -1.23 14.43
CA ALA A 68 -0.91 0.00 14.41
C ALA A 68 -1.43 1.04 15.42
N ALA A 69 -2.75 1.20 15.54
CA ALA A 69 -3.38 2.07 16.52
C ALA A 69 -3.14 1.59 17.96
N LEU A 70 -3.17 0.28 18.19
CA LEU A 70 -2.87 -0.32 19.48
C LEU A 70 -1.41 -0.06 19.90
N ILE A 71 -0.46 -0.24 18.98
CA ILE A 71 0.95 0.08 19.24
C ILE A 71 1.13 1.57 19.53
N TRP A 72 0.43 2.45 18.81
CA TRP A 72 0.45 3.88 19.09
C TRP A 72 -0.06 4.20 20.50
N HIS A 73 -1.14 3.56 20.92
CA HIS A 73 -1.72 3.74 22.26
C HIS A 73 -0.79 3.25 23.38
N PHE A 74 -0.24 2.04 23.27
CA PHE A 74 0.61 1.46 24.31
C PHE A 74 2.05 2.01 24.32
N MET A 75 2.59 2.42 23.18
CA MET A 75 4.00 2.81 23.04
C MET A 75 4.17 4.07 22.17
N PRO A 76 3.61 5.22 22.58
CA PRO A 76 3.65 6.46 21.80
C PRO A 76 5.08 6.97 21.57
N ASP A 77 6.01 6.74 22.50
CA ASP A 77 7.41 7.15 22.35
C ASP A 77 8.13 6.41 21.21
N ARG A 78 7.79 5.13 21.00
CA ARG A 78 8.36 4.32 19.91
C ARG A 78 7.81 4.76 18.57
N PHE A 79 6.51 5.06 18.52
CA PHE A 79 5.88 5.65 17.36
C PHE A 79 6.54 6.99 17.02
N ARG A 80 6.68 7.90 18.00
CA ARG A 80 7.38 9.18 17.82
C ARG A 80 8.83 9.00 17.35
N MET A 81 9.53 7.96 17.79
CA MET A 81 10.89 7.66 17.32
C MET A 81 10.93 7.26 15.84
N ILE A 82 9.95 6.50 15.35
CA ILE A 82 9.85 6.10 13.93
C ILE A 82 9.53 7.33 13.06
N PHE A 83 8.60 8.18 13.52
CA PHE A 83 8.21 9.42 12.84
C PHE A 83 9.20 10.57 13.03
N SER A 84 10.13 10.45 13.98
CA SER A 84 11.21 11.41 14.17
C SER A 84 12.21 11.28 13.04
N LEU A 85 12.04 12.14 12.03
CA LEU A 85 13.04 12.39 10.98
C LEU A 85 14.21 13.26 11.48
N LYS A 86 14.29 13.54 12.80
CA LYS A 86 15.37 14.32 13.40
C LYS A 86 16.58 13.43 13.68
N THR A 87 17.72 13.88 13.17
CA THR A 87 19.01 13.18 13.18
C THR A 87 19.81 13.41 14.47
N GLU A 88 19.25 14.14 15.44
CA GLU A 88 19.96 14.48 16.67
C GLU A 88 20.14 13.25 17.57
N SER A 89 21.40 12.82 17.65
CA SER A 89 22.25 12.51 18.83
C SER A 89 21.65 11.99 20.16
N HIS A 90 20.35 11.76 20.30
CA HIS A 90 19.74 11.07 21.44
C HIS A 90 20.29 9.64 21.66
N TYR A 91 21.14 9.18 20.76
CA TYR A 91 22.05 8.05 20.93
C TYR A 91 22.76 8.01 22.28
N LEU A 92 23.14 9.15 22.87
CA LEU A 92 23.82 9.15 24.16
C LEU A 92 22.91 8.80 25.35
N ARG A 93 21.58 8.90 25.20
CA ARG A 93 20.62 8.57 26.27
C ARG A 93 20.05 7.14 26.15
N SER A 94 20.12 6.52 24.97
CA SER A 94 19.62 5.16 24.73
C SER A 94 20.66 4.05 24.98
N VAL A 95 21.95 4.36 25.04
CA VAL A 95 23.00 3.35 25.26
C VAL A 95 22.99 2.81 26.71
N ASN A 96 22.41 3.55 27.66
CA ASN A 96 22.40 3.17 29.08
C ASN A 96 21.10 2.49 29.56
N ALA A 97 20.06 2.39 28.73
CA ALA A 97 18.80 1.77 29.12
C ALA A 97 18.56 0.53 28.24
N ASN A 98 18.96 -0.66 28.70
CA ASN A 98 18.74 -1.96 28.05
C ASN A 98 17.34 -2.09 27.41
N PRO A 99 17.18 -1.97 26.07
CA PRO A 99 15.89 -2.12 25.40
C PRO A 99 15.93 -3.20 24.30
N LEU A 100 16.93 -4.11 24.36
CA LEU A 100 17.37 -4.93 23.22
C LEU A 100 16.32 -5.90 22.69
N VAL A 101 15.35 -6.33 23.52
CA VAL A 101 14.38 -7.36 23.14
C VAL A 101 13.05 -6.78 22.65
N GLN A 102 12.55 -5.71 23.26
CA GLN A 102 11.20 -5.20 22.97
C GLN A 102 11.15 -4.31 21.71
N GLY A 103 12.26 -3.68 21.31
CA GLY A 103 12.32 -2.82 20.13
C GLY A 103 12.25 -3.59 18.79
N ASN A 104 12.75 -4.82 18.75
CA ASN A 104 12.79 -5.61 17.51
C ASN A 104 11.41 -6.10 17.07
N LEU A 105 10.53 -6.47 18.01
CA LEU A 105 9.18 -6.94 17.67
C LEU A 105 8.35 -5.84 16.99
N ILE A 106 8.40 -4.62 17.54
CA ILE A 106 7.67 -3.46 16.99
C ILE A 106 8.20 -3.12 15.60
N THR A 107 9.52 -3.11 15.44
CA THR A 107 10.19 -2.89 14.16
C THR A 107 9.79 -3.95 13.12
N GLY A 108 9.74 -5.21 13.53
CA GLY A 108 9.28 -6.33 12.69
C GLY A 108 7.81 -6.18 12.29
N PHE A 109 6.94 -5.78 13.22
CA PHE A 109 5.54 -5.52 12.93
C PHE A 109 5.38 -4.42 11.87
N PHE A 110 6.07 -3.28 12.01
CA PHE A 110 6.00 -2.21 11.00
C PHE A 110 6.61 -2.62 9.65
N ALA A 111 7.63 -3.48 9.65
CA ALA A 111 8.17 -4.04 8.41
C ALA A 111 7.13 -4.93 7.71
N ILE A 112 6.50 -5.86 8.44
CA ILE A 112 5.45 -6.74 7.91
C ILE A 112 4.28 -5.89 7.39
N ASN A 113 3.86 -4.88 8.15
CA ASN A 113 2.81 -3.94 7.77
C ASN A 113 3.15 -3.24 6.45
N TYR A 114 4.38 -2.74 6.31
CA TYR A 114 4.86 -2.16 5.06
C TYR A 114 4.82 -3.14 3.88
N PHE A 115 5.32 -4.38 4.06
CA PHE A 115 5.32 -5.37 2.98
C PHE A 115 3.89 -5.73 2.55
N ILE A 116 2.99 -5.99 3.49
CA ILE A 116 1.58 -6.33 3.20
C ILE A 116 0.88 -5.15 2.51
N SER A 117 0.97 -3.95 3.07
CA SER A 117 0.33 -2.76 2.48
C SER A 117 0.86 -2.45 1.09
N LEU A 118 2.17 -2.53 0.86
CA LEU A 118 2.76 -2.29 -0.46
C LEU A 118 2.36 -3.38 -1.47
N GLY A 119 2.29 -4.65 -1.06
CA GLY A 119 1.88 -5.74 -1.95
C GLY A 119 0.43 -5.60 -2.39
N ILE A 120 -0.48 -5.31 -1.46
CA ILE A 120 -1.89 -5.04 -1.78
C ILE A 120 -2.00 -3.80 -2.67
N PHE A 121 -1.26 -2.74 -2.37
CA PHE A 121 -1.25 -1.54 -3.20
C PHE A 121 -0.77 -1.81 -4.62
N MET A 122 0.33 -2.55 -4.80
CA MET A 122 0.83 -2.93 -6.12
C MET A 122 -0.18 -3.78 -6.89
N PHE A 123 -0.85 -4.71 -6.22
CA PHE A 123 -1.92 -5.52 -6.82
C PHE A 123 -3.08 -4.64 -7.31
N LEU A 124 -3.58 -3.71 -6.48
CA LEU A 124 -4.65 -2.79 -6.88
C LEU A 124 -4.21 -1.83 -7.99
N PHE A 125 -2.94 -1.41 -7.99
CA PHE A 125 -2.37 -0.58 -9.04
C PHE A 125 -2.30 -1.33 -10.38
N LEU A 126 -1.84 -2.58 -10.38
CA LEU A 126 -1.86 -3.43 -11.58
C LEU A 126 -3.30 -3.65 -12.07
N GLY A 127 -4.24 -3.89 -11.15
CA GLY A 127 -5.67 -4.03 -11.42
C GLY A 127 -6.27 -2.87 -12.20
N GLU A 128 -5.89 -1.64 -11.86
CA GLU A 128 -6.50 -0.45 -12.45
C GLU A 128 -5.83 -0.02 -13.77
N PHE A 129 -4.51 -0.18 -13.89
CA PHE A 129 -3.74 0.35 -15.02
C PHE A 129 -3.32 -0.71 -16.05
N PHE A 130 -3.37 -1.99 -15.69
CA PHE A 130 -2.83 -3.09 -16.47
C PHE A 130 -3.78 -4.31 -16.41
N GLU A 131 -5.05 -4.11 -16.77
CA GLU A 131 -6.07 -5.17 -16.76
C GLU A 131 -5.64 -6.41 -17.56
N ASP A 132 -5.01 -6.20 -18.72
CA ASP A 132 -4.50 -7.26 -19.61
C ASP A 132 -3.49 -8.20 -18.93
N LEU A 133 -2.75 -7.73 -17.92
CA LEU A 133 -1.75 -8.56 -17.22
C LEU A 133 -2.40 -9.52 -16.21
N ILE A 134 -3.63 -9.25 -15.80
CA ILE A 134 -4.33 -10.03 -14.77
C ILE A 134 -5.24 -11.09 -15.40
N GLU A 135 -5.65 -10.88 -16.65
CA GLU A 135 -6.52 -11.79 -17.37
C GLU A 135 -5.85 -13.18 -17.51
N GLY A 136 -6.46 -14.19 -16.90
CA GLY A 136 -5.97 -15.58 -16.94
C GLY A 136 -5.22 -16.07 -15.69
N HIS A 137 -4.95 -15.20 -14.71
CA HIS A 137 -4.29 -15.60 -13.46
C HIS A 137 -5.21 -15.52 -12.24
N SER A 138 -4.94 -16.38 -11.26
CA SER A 138 -5.66 -16.33 -9.97
C SER A 138 -5.19 -15.13 -9.14
N THR A 139 -6.11 -14.50 -8.39
CA THR A 139 -5.81 -13.39 -7.47
C THR A 139 -4.66 -13.69 -6.51
N ILE A 140 -4.63 -14.92 -5.96
CA ILE A 140 -3.61 -15.35 -5.00
C ILE A 140 -2.24 -15.44 -5.68
N GLU A 141 -2.22 -15.92 -6.93
CA GLU A 141 -1.01 -16.05 -7.73
C GLU A 141 -0.43 -14.67 -8.06
N MET A 142 -1.28 -13.75 -8.53
CA MET A 142 -0.89 -12.37 -8.83
C MET A 142 -0.37 -11.62 -7.60
N LEU A 143 -1.05 -11.79 -6.46
CA LEU A 143 -0.59 -11.21 -5.20
C LEU A 143 0.76 -11.82 -4.76
N GLY A 144 0.95 -13.13 -4.98
CA GLY A 144 2.23 -13.82 -4.75
C GLY A 144 3.37 -13.25 -5.59
N TRP A 145 3.13 -13.02 -6.89
CA TRP A 145 4.09 -12.36 -7.78
C TRP A 145 4.44 -10.94 -7.32
N CYS A 146 3.44 -10.15 -6.90
CA CYS A 146 3.66 -8.81 -6.34
C CYS A 146 4.60 -8.86 -5.13
N TYR A 147 4.34 -9.75 -4.16
CA TYR A 147 5.19 -9.92 -2.99
C TYR A 147 6.60 -10.41 -3.35
N PHE A 148 6.72 -11.32 -4.32
CA PHE A 148 8.01 -11.81 -4.79
C PHE A 148 8.86 -10.69 -5.38
N ILE A 149 8.30 -9.89 -6.29
CA ILE A 149 8.99 -8.77 -6.93
C ILE A 149 9.44 -7.75 -5.87
N ILE A 150 8.56 -7.38 -4.94
CA ILE A 150 8.87 -6.46 -3.83
C ILE A 150 10.01 -7.04 -2.97
N GLY A 151 9.95 -8.33 -2.64
CA GLY A 151 10.96 -9.02 -1.84
C GLY A 151 12.32 -9.04 -2.51
N VAL A 152 12.39 -9.42 -3.80
CA VAL A 152 13.62 -9.41 -4.60
C VAL A 152 14.20 -8.00 -4.67
N PHE A 153 13.37 -6.99 -4.96
CA PHE A 153 13.81 -5.60 -5.01
C PHE A 153 14.38 -5.11 -3.67
N TYR A 154 13.73 -5.47 -2.56
CA TYR A 154 14.19 -5.12 -1.22
C TYR A 154 15.54 -5.78 -0.87
N ILE A 155 15.70 -7.06 -1.18
CA ILE A 155 16.95 -7.81 -0.95
C ILE A 155 18.07 -7.21 -1.80
N TYR A 156 17.83 -7.01 -3.09
CA TYR A 156 18.77 -6.42 -4.03
C TYR A 156 19.28 -5.05 -3.53
N ARG A 157 18.36 -4.16 -3.15
CA ARG A 157 18.70 -2.84 -2.62
C ARG A 157 19.52 -2.93 -1.32
N THR A 158 19.16 -3.83 -0.43
CA THR A 158 19.88 -4.03 0.83
C THR A 158 21.29 -4.56 0.58
N ALA A 159 21.45 -5.50 -0.35
CA ALA A 159 22.74 -6.04 -0.76
C ALA A 159 23.64 -4.95 -1.36
N LEU A 160 23.12 -4.06 -2.21
CA LEU A 160 23.87 -2.92 -2.75
C LEU A 160 24.40 -2.00 -1.65
N ILE A 161 23.53 -1.58 -0.72
CA ILE A 161 23.92 -0.71 0.40
C ILE A 161 25.01 -1.38 1.25
N TYR A 162 24.91 -2.70 1.45
CA TYR A 162 25.88 -3.46 2.22
C TYR A 162 27.23 -3.59 1.50
N GLY A 163 27.23 -3.99 0.23
CA GLY A 163 28.45 -4.15 -0.59
C GLY A 163 29.23 -2.85 -0.70
N ILE A 164 28.53 -1.75 -0.94
CA ILE A 164 29.11 -0.41 -1.00
C ILE A 164 29.73 -0.01 0.34
N SER A 165 29.06 -0.30 1.45
CA SER A 165 29.61 0.02 2.75
C SER A 165 30.87 -0.78 3.09
N ILE A 166 31.02 -2.00 2.56
CA ILE A 166 32.24 -2.81 2.70
C ILE A 166 33.37 -2.17 1.92
N ILE A 167 33.15 -1.82 0.64
CA ILE A 167 34.18 -1.26 -0.25
C ILE A 167 34.75 0.05 0.33
N PHE A 168 33.90 0.90 0.91
CA PHE A 168 34.31 2.21 1.41
C PHE A 168 34.59 2.26 2.91
N ASN A 169 34.49 1.15 3.63
CA ASN A 169 34.66 1.07 5.08
C ASN A 169 33.82 2.09 5.90
N THR A 170 32.63 2.42 5.40
CA THR A 170 31.74 3.46 5.96
C THR A 170 30.65 2.89 6.87
N ILE A 171 31.04 2.03 7.82
CA ILE A 171 30.10 1.25 8.66
C ILE A 171 29.12 2.13 9.46
N LYS A 172 29.58 3.28 9.98
CA LYS A 172 28.74 4.20 10.76
C LYS A 172 27.66 4.87 9.89
N LEU A 173 28.03 5.31 8.68
CA LEU A 173 27.12 5.91 7.71
C LEU A 173 26.06 4.91 7.24
N ARG A 174 26.46 3.67 6.97
CA ARG A 174 25.53 2.59 6.61
C ARG A 174 24.43 2.41 7.66
N LYS A 175 24.79 2.31 8.94
CA LYS A 175 23.81 2.11 10.03
C LYS A 175 22.77 3.23 10.07
N GLN A 176 23.21 4.47 9.86
CA GLN A 176 22.34 5.64 9.86
C GLN A 176 21.43 5.67 8.62
N GLN A 177 21.98 5.38 7.44
CA GLN A 177 21.24 5.32 6.17
C GLN A 177 20.20 4.19 6.17
N VAL A 178 20.56 3.00 6.64
CA VAL A 178 19.63 1.85 6.76
C VAL A 178 18.49 2.20 7.70
N ARG A 179 18.78 2.82 8.86
CA ARG A 179 17.73 3.22 9.82
C ARG A 179 16.76 4.24 9.24
N ILE A 180 17.26 5.27 8.57
CA ILE A 180 16.39 6.28 7.95
C ILE A 180 15.57 5.67 6.83
N GLY A 181 16.19 4.79 6.03
CA GLY A 181 15.49 4.00 5.03
C GLY A 181 14.33 3.22 5.64
N GLN A 182 14.58 2.46 6.70
CA GLN A 182 13.56 1.67 7.40
C GLN A 182 12.44 2.54 7.97
N ASN A 183 12.75 3.65 8.64
CA ASN A 183 11.74 4.56 9.17
C ASN A 183 10.81 5.08 8.07
N ILE A 184 11.36 5.44 6.90
CA ILE A 184 10.55 5.93 5.77
C ILE A 184 9.67 4.82 5.21
N LEU A 185 10.15 3.58 5.13
CA LEU A 185 9.32 2.43 4.74
C LEU A 185 8.16 2.25 5.73
N PHE A 186 8.41 2.33 7.03
CA PHE A 186 7.35 2.21 8.05
C PHE A 186 6.31 3.32 7.94
N ILE A 187 6.74 4.57 7.78
CA ILE A 187 5.84 5.71 7.56
C ILE A 187 5.01 5.49 6.29
N THR A 188 5.64 5.00 5.22
CA THR A 188 4.95 4.70 3.96
C THR A 188 3.88 3.62 4.16
N GLY A 189 4.18 2.53 4.86
CA GLY A 189 3.22 1.45 5.11
C GLY A 189 2.01 1.91 5.92
N ILE A 190 2.24 2.65 6.99
CA ILE A 190 1.17 3.22 7.83
C ILE A 190 0.29 4.17 7.02
N PHE A 191 0.89 4.99 6.16
CA PHE A 191 0.16 5.95 5.34
C PHE A 191 -0.61 5.29 4.19
N LEU A 192 -0.12 4.18 3.64
CA LEU A 192 -0.79 3.44 2.58
C LEU A 192 -2.09 2.78 3.06
N LEU A 193 -2.10 2.22 4.27
CA LEU A 193 -3.26 1.51 4.82
C LEU A 193 -4.60 2.25 4.69
N PRO A 194 -4.75 3.50 5.17
CA PRO A 194 -6.02 4.21 5.05
C PRO A 194 -6.40 4.52 3.60
N ILE A 195 -5.42 4.71 2.70
CA ILE A 195 -5.70 4.95 1.28
C ILE A 195 -6.21 3.69 0.60
N ILE A 196 -5.59 2.54 0.89
CA ILE A 196 -6.01 1.24 0.35
C ILE A 196 -7.42 0.93 0.83
N LEU A 197 -7.70 1.14 2.13
CA LEU A 197 -9.04 0.94 2.69
C LEU A 197 -10.08 1.82 1.98
N LEU A 198 -9.75 3.11 1.77
CA LEU A 198 -10.64 4.03 1.09
C LEU A 198 -10.87 3.67 -0.38
N LYS A 199 -9.84 3.17 -1.09
CA LYS A 199 -9.97 2.67 -2.47
C LYS A 199 -10.85 1.43 -2.54
N LEU A 200 -10.70 0.48 -1.62
CA LEU A 200 -11.56 -0.71 -1.56
C LEU A 200 -13.03 -0.35 -1.34
N TYR A 201 -13.31 0.66 -0.50
CA TYR A 201 -14.69 1.06 -0.20
C TYR A 201 -15.33 1.95 -1.28
N THR A 202 -14.58 2.92 -1.81
CA THR A 202 -15.13 3.93 -2.75
C THR A 202 -14.98 3.52 -4.22
N GLY A 203 -14.03 2.64 -4.53
CA GLY A 203 -13.65 2.31 -5.91
C GLY A 203 -12.97 3.44 -6.68
N PHE A 204 -12.74 4.62 -6.09
CA PHE A 204 -12.24 5.79 -6.81
C PHE A 204 -10.78 5.64 -7.25
N GLY A 205 -10.54 5.51 -8.56
CA GLY A 205 -9.19 5.36 -9.16
C GLY A 205 -8.21 6.48 -8.80
N GLY A 206 -8.69 7.71 -8.60
CA GLY A 206 -7.85 8.85 -8.21
C GLY A 206 -7.09 8.67 -6.88
N LEU A 207 -7.56 7.79 -5.99
CA LEU A 207 -6.87 7.48 -4.73
C LEU A 207 -5.53 6.79 -4.96
N LEU A 208 -5.41 5.94 -5.98
CA LEU A 208 -4.14 5.27 -6.29
C LEU A 208 -3.11 6.29 -6.79
N ILE A 209 -3.53 7.23 -7.63
CA ILE A 209 -2.67 8.32 -8.13
C ILE A 209 -2.19 9.17 -6.95
N PHE A 210 -3.10 9.52 -6.03
CA PHE A 210 -2.76 10.27 -4.82
C PHE A 210 -1.73 9.51 -3.95
N ALA A 211 -1.89 8.19 -3.80
CA ALA A 211 -0.92 7.35 -3.09
C ALA A 211 0.47 7.40 -3.74
N ILE A 212 0.54 7.31 -5.07
CA ILE A 212 1.81 7.37 -5.83
C ILE A 212 2.52 8.69 -5.58
N VAL A 213 1.78 9.81 -5.61
CA VAL A 213 2.34 11.15 -5.35
C VAL A 213 2.96 11.21 -3.94
N ILE A 214 2.30 10.62 -2.95
CA ILE A 214 2.79 10.63 -1.57
C ILE A 214 3.99 9.71 -1.39
N ILE A 215 3.97 8.51 -1.99
CA ILE A 215 5.13 7.61 -2.02
C ILE A 215 6.31 8.37 -2.66
N GLY A 216 6.10 9.01 -3.80
CA GLY A 216 7.11 9.81 -4.50
C GLY A 216 7.69 10.91 -3.61
N LEU A 217 6.83 11.66 -2.91
CA LEU A 217 7.25 12.70 -1.97
C LEU A 217 8.07 12.14 -0.80
N LEU A 218 7.65 11.00 -0.23
CA LEU A 218 8.39 10.31 0.84
C LEU A 218 9.76 9.82 0.36
N GLN A 219 9.87 9.35 -0.89
CA GLN A 219 11.17 8.99 -1.47
C GLN A 219 12.06 10.22 -1.72
N LEU A 220 11.49 11.37 -2.12
CA LEU A 220 12.25 12.62 -2.22
C LEU A 220 12.77 13.08 -0.85
N VAL A 221 11.95 12.96 0.21
CA VAL A 221 12.39 13.22 1.59
C VAL A 221 13.52 12.26 1.99
N ARG A 222 13.45 10.99 1.60
CA ARG A 222 14.54 10.03 1.82
C ARG A 222 15.84 10.46 1.16
N LEU A 223 15.77 10.86 -0.11
CA LEU A 223 16.94 11.28 -0.87
C LEU A 223 17.58 12.53 -0.26
N THR A 224 16.79 13.55 0.05
CA THR A 224 17.29 14.79 0.67
C THR A 224 17.93 14.54 2.05
N LYS A 225 17.36 13.65 2.87
CA LYS A 225 17.93 13.28 4.17
C LYS A 225 19.23 12.50 4.04
N THR A 226 19.29 11.56 3.10
CA THR A 226 20.52 10.77 2.86
C THR A 226 21.64 11.68 2.34
N PHE A 227 21.30 12.64 1.48
CA PHE A 227 22.21 13.68 1.01
C PHE A 227 22.72 14.57 2.15
N ALA A 228 21.84 15.03 3.04
CA ALA A 228 22.22 15.87 4.18
C ALA A 228 23.24 15.17 5.11
N ILE A 229 23.08 13.86 5.31
CA ILE A 229 24.00 13.05 6.11
C ILE A 229 25.35 12.88 5.41
N GLY A 230 25.33 12.65 4.09
CA GLY A 230 26.54 12.60 3.27
C GLY A 230 27.36 13.90 3.36
N LYS A 231 26.68 15.07 3.33
CA LYS A 231 27.32 16.38 3.48
C LYS A 231 27.96 16.60 4.85
N SER A 232 27.32 16.14 5.93
CA SER A 232 27.77 16.41 7.30
C SER A 232 29.09 15.72 7.69
N ILE A 233 29.50 14.67 6.99
CA ILE A 233 30.59 13.78 7.44
C ILE A 233 31.83 13.87 6.55
N SER A 234 31.74 14.56 5.41
CA SER A 234 32.79 14.58 4.41
C SER A 234 33.47 15.94 4.30
N MET A 235 34.74 16.01 4.72
CA MET A 235 35.69 17.03 4.23
C MET A 235 36.15 16.74 2.78
N PHE A 236 35.68 15.66 2.16
CA PHE A 236 35.80 15.40 0.73
C PHE A 236 34.68 16.12 -0.05
N ASN A 237 35.05 16.65 -1.22
CA ASN A 237 34.21 17.46 -2.09
C ASN A 237 32.80 16.86 -2.24
N ALA A 238 31.76 17.60 -1.83
CA ALA A 238 30.37 17.13 -1.75
C ALA A 238 29.87 16.49 -3.07
N LEU A 239 30.40 16.95 -4.20
CA LEU A 239 30.15 16.40 -5.53
C LEU A 239 30.43 14.89 -5.64
N HIS A 240 31.48 14.38 -4.99
CA HIS A 240 31.86 12.98 -5.11
C HIS A 240 30.88 12.05 -4.40
N ILE A 241 30.25 12.53 -3.31
CA ILE A 241 29.21 11.78 -2.58
C ILE A 241 27.87 11.83 -3.32
N ILE A 242 27.55 12.94 -3.96
CA ILE A 242 26.32 13.09 -4.75
C ILE A 242 26.37 12.17 -5.96
N LEU A 243 27.49 12.21 -6.69
CA LEU A 243 27.75 11.29 -7.80
C LEU A 243 27.65 9.83 -7.33
N TYR A 244 28.12 9.54 -6.11
CA TYR A 244 28.11 8.21 -5.53
C TYR A 244 26.72 7.72 -5.08
N LEU A 245 25.92 8.57 -4.43
CA LEU A 245 24.53 8.26 -4.06
C LEU A 245 23.64 8.13 -5.29
N CYS A 246 23.80 9.04 -6.26
CA CYS A 246 23.12 8.96 -7.53
C CYS A 246 23.56 7.71 -8.29
N ALA A 247 24.85 7.33 -8.26
CA ALA A 247 25.27 6.06 -8.83
C ALA A 247 24.59 4.87 -8.12
N LEU A 248 24.41 4.93 -6.81
CA LEU A 248 23.81 3.85 -6.04
C LEU A 248 22.31 3.64 -6.33
N ASP A 249 21.51 4.69 -6.53
CA ASP A 249 20.07 4.56 -6.84
C ASP A 249 19.77 4.62 -8.36
N ILE A 250 20.52 5.39 -9.16
CA ILE A 250 20.27 5.59 -10.61
C ILE A 250 20.95 4.51 -11.46
N VAL A 251 22.16 4.03 -11.12
CA VAL A 251 22.83 3.00 -11.95
C VAL A 251 22.04 1.69 -11.97
N PRO A 252 21.51 1.18 -10.84
CA PRO A 252 20.62 0.02 -10.87
C PRO A 252 19.38 0.20 -11.75
N ALA A 253 18.75 1.38 -11.68
CA ALA A 253 17.59 1.71 -12.50
C ALA A 253 17.95 1.73 -13.99
N LEU A 254 19.10 2.32 -14.34
CA LEU A 254 19.63 2.34 -15.71
C LEU A 254 19.99 0.94 -16.22
N VAL A 255 20.58 0.09 -15.37
CA VAL A 255 20.90 -1.30 -15.72
C VAL A 255 19.62 -2.10 -15.97
N LEU A 256 18.59 -1.95 -15.13
CA LEU A 256 17.29 -2.58 -15.34
C LEU A 256 16.65 -2.14 -16.66
N ILE A 257 16.60 -0.83 -16.93
CA ILE A 257 16.07 -0.29 -18.19
C ILE A 257 16.82 -0.89 -19.39
N ARG A 258 18.15 -0.95 -19.33
CA ARG A 258 18.96 -1.49 -20.41
C ARG A 258 18.74 -2.99 -20.62
N MET A 259 18.52 -3.76 -19.55
CA MET A 259 18.17 -5.17 -19.68
C MET A 259 16.81 -5.34 -20.36
N PHE A 260 15.77 -4.62 -19.93
CA PHE A 260 14.44 -4.70 -20.55
C PHE A 260 14.47 -4.33 -22.04
N VAL A 261 15.13 -3.23 -22.40
CA VAL A 261 15.24 -2.76 -23.79
C VAL A 261 16.02 -3.74 -24.68
N ASN A 262 16.93 -4.52 -24.13
CA ASN A 262 17.73 -5.48 -24.91
C ASN A 262 17.07 -6.88 -25.00
N THR A 263 15.97 -7.11 -24.27
CA THR A 263 15.15 -8.32 -24.37
C THR A 263 13.86 -8.14 -25.17
N SER A 264 13.46 -6.89 -25.45
CA SER A 264 12.43 -6.54 -26.44
C SER A 264 13.03 -6.37 -27.83
#